data_AF-A0A355TZN0-F1
#
_entry.id   AF-A0A355TZN0-F1
#
_cell.length_a   1.000
_cell.length_b   1.000
_cell.length_c   1.000
_cell.angle_alpha   90.00
_cell.angle_beta   90.00
_cell.angle_gamma   90.00
#
_symmetry.space_group_name_H-M   'P 1'
#
loop_
_entity.id
_entity.type
_entity.pdbx_description
1 polymer ?
#
loop_
_entity_poly.entity_id
_entity_poly.type
_entity_poly.pdbx_seq_one_letter_code
_entity_poly.pdbx_strand_id
1 'polypeptide(L)'
;MRIDTSKGFKVLSLFDGISCGMVALERAGISVERYVAYEIDKYAIKVSQKNYPQIEQMGDVTTADFTQYKGFDLLIGGSPCTYWSIAKKGREITPDGVGGQLFMHFVRALKESGCKYFLYENNYSIHKDIKAFISEQLGVEPIMINSALVSAQQRKRCYWTNIPNVQQPKDKRILLKDILESGIPWQEKSYAYTTRCQAAIFKDTLEKHRHTMVAEPFIYQRPHGFNKGGIKIKSKMPTVTATGSFIHNNYIIEPIRIGQYGNGGQGQRIYSPYGKSVALSANGGGQGAKTGLYLISIDETPKLKCKIYTVNNGCVECNGKSYFINLPDGDYIIRKLTPVEAERLQTLPDNYTEGISNTQRYKCIGNGWTVDVIAHIFKYLEV
;
A
#
# COMPACT_ATOMS: atom_id res chain seq x y z
N MET A 1 -0.75 5.59 36.98
CA MET A 1 -0.46 7.02 36.72
C MET A 1 -1.39 7.42 35.58
N ARG A 2 -2.42 8.24 35.84
CA ARG A 2 -3.37 8.69 34.81
C ARG A 2 -2.66 9.80 34.01
N ILE A 3 -2.59 9.68 32.70
CA ILE A 3 -1.98 10.67 31.82
C ILE A 3 -2.86 11.92 31.81
N ASP A 4 -2.22 13.07 31.90
CA ASP A 4 -2.86 14.38 31.79
C ASP A 4 -3.21 14.61 30.31
N THR A 5 -4.50 14.53 29.99
CA THR A 5 -5.05 14.68 28.63
C THR A 5 -4.86 16.09 28.04
N SER A 6 -4.19 17.01 28.76
CA SER A 6 -3.84 18.34 28.26
C SER A 6 -2.49 18.42 27.53
N LYS A 7 -1.63 17.39 27.60
CA LYS A 7 -0.32 17.35 26.91
C LYS A 7 -0.31 16.37 25.74
N GLY A 8 0.14 16.83 24.58
CA GLY A 8 0.30 16.00 23.38
C GLY A 8 1.48 15.04 23.49
N PHE A 9 1.46 13.98 22.68
CA PHE A 9 2.54 12.99 22.62
C PHE A 9 3.85 13.59 22.11
N LYS A 10 4.96 13.17 22.70
CA LYS A 10 6.31 13.38 22.19
C LYS A 10 6.78 12.12 21.48
N VAL A 11 7.03 12.25 20.18
CA VAL A 11 7.27 11.11 19.30
C VAL A 11 8.68 11.17 18.74
N LEU A 12 9.38 10.06 18.87
CA LEU A 12 10.67 9.82 18.23
C LEU A 12 10.46 8.81 17.10
N SER A 13 10.70 9.21 15.86
CA SER A 13 10.53 8.38 14.67
C SER A 13 11.87 8.11 14.00
N LEU A 14 12.25 6.84 13.94
CA LEU A 14 13.47 6.38 13.27
C LEU A 14 13.10 5.74 11.94
N PHE A 15 13.88 6.02 10.89
CA PHE A 15 13.59 5.55 9.54
C PHE A 15 12.20 6.05 9.07
N ASP A 16 11.94 7.34 9.31
CA ASP A 16 10.59 7.93 9.23
C ASP A 16 9.97 7.86 7.84
N GLY A 17 10.80 7.87 6.79
CA GLY A 17 10.36 7.90 5.41
C GLY A 17 9.53 9.14 5.11
N ILE A 18 8.28 8.93 4.72
CA ILE A 18 7.34 10.00 4.37
C ILE A 18 6.40 10.34 5.52
N SER A 19 6.82 10.14 6.78
CA SER A 19 6.03 10.46 7.98
C SER A 19 4.67 9.77 8.05
N CYS A 20 4.57 8.52 7.59
CA CYS A 20 3.35 7.72 7.75
C CYS A 20 2.91 7.60 9.22
N GLY A 21 3.86 7.64 10.17
CA GLY A 21 3.61 7.64 11.60
C GLY A 21 2.78 8.85 12.06
N MET A 22 3.14 10.06 11.59
CA MET A 22 2.39 11.29 11.88
C MET A 22 0.95 11.20 11.36
N VAL A 23 0.76 10.79 10.10
CA VAL A 23 -0.59 10.59 9.51
C VAL A 23 -1.41 9.60 10.35
N ALA A 24 -0.76 8.54 10.86
CA ALA A 24 -1.42 7.52 11.67
C ALA A 24 -1.84 8.05 13.05
N LEU A 25 -1.02 8.91 13.69
CA LEU A 25 -1.35 9.57 14.95
C LEU A 25 -2.57 10.49 14.79
N GLU A 26 -2.58 11.32 13.74
CA GLU A 26 -3.71 12.20 13.43
C GLU A 26 -5.00 11.40 13.22
N ARG A 27 -4.94 10.29 12.48
CA ARG A 27 -6.10 9.40 12.26
C ARG A 27 -6.56 8.67 13.50
N ALA A 28 -5.65 8.41 14.44
CA ALA A 28 -5.99 7.85 15.73
C ALA A 28 -6.58 8.91 16.69
N GLY A 29 -6.56 10.19 16.32
CA GLY A 29 -7.02 11.30 17.17
C GLY A 29 -6.04 11.64 18.28
N ILE A 30 -4.75 11.29 18.12
CA ILE A 30 -3.71 11.51 19.12
C ILE A 30 -3.04 12.86 18.84
N SER A 31 -3.12 13.77 19.80
CA SER A 31 -2.43 15.06 19.74
C SER A 31 -0.92 14.85 19.87
N VAL A 32 -0.14 15.57 19.06
CA VAL A 32 1.33 15.48 19.03
C VAL A 32 1.91 16.83 19.43
N GLU A 33 2.62 16.87 20.56
CA GLU A 33 3.31 18.08 21.04
C GLU A 33 4.61 18.28 20.27
N ARG A 34 5.37 17.20 20.05
CA ARG A 34 6.69 17.24 19.41
C ARG A 34 6.92 15.97 18.63
N TYR A 35 7.40 16.08 17.40
CA TYR A 35 7.73 14.94 16.54
C TYR A 35 9.13 15.12 15.96
N VAL A 36 10.03 14.20 16.34
CA VAL A 36 11.43 14.20 15.90
C VAL A 36 11.67 13.00 14.99
N ALA A 37 12.17 13.25 13.78
CA ALA A 37 12.35 12.26 12.74
C ALA A 37 13.82 12.08 12.34
N TYR A 38 14.27 10.83 12.24
CA TYR A 38 15.54 10.45 11.61
C TYR A 38 15.26 9.81 10.25
N GLU A 39 15.66 10.50 9.19
CA GLU A 39 15.55 10.06 7.79
C GLU A 39 16.70 10.67 6.98
N ILE A 40 17.23 9.91 6.00
CA ILE A 40 18.36 10.31 5.16
C ILE A 40 17.97 10.49 3.69
N ASP A 41 16.86 9.91 3.24
CA ASP A 41 16.37 10.05 1.88
C ASP A 41 15.77 11.45 1.69
N LYS A 42 16.50 12.29 0.95
CA LYS A 42 16.11 13.67 0.65
C LYS A 42 14.71 13.83 0.05
N TYR A 43 14.20 12.84 -0.70
CA TYR A 43 12.86 12.93 -1.29
C TYR A 43 11.79 12.60 -0.24
N ALA A 44 12.07 11.66 0.65
CA ALA A 44 11.22 11.33 1.77
C ALA A 44 11.10 12.52 2.74
N ILE A 45 12.24 13.14 3.10
CA ILE A 45 12.30 14.38 3.90
C ILE A 45 11.50 15.50 3.21
N LYS A 46 11.68 15.70 1.90
CA LYS A 46 10.94 16.73 1.16
C LYS A 46 9.42 16.53 1.22
N VAL A 47 8.95 15.28 1.12
CA VAL A 47 7.52 14.96 1.25
C VAL A 47 7.05 15.17 2.69
N SER A 48 7.84 14.75 3.68
CA SER A 48 7.54 14.99 5.09
C SER A 48 7.39 16.48 5.38
N GLN A 49 8.38 17.30 5.06
CA GLN A 49 8.38 18.75 5.32
C GLN A 49 7.29 19.50 4.55
N LYS A 50 6.87 19.03 3.37
CA LYS A 50 5.73 19.61 2.65
C LYS A 50 4.44 19.47 3.45
N ASN A 51 4.20 18.29 4.04
CA ASN A 51 2.94 17.98 4.71
C ASN A 51 2.97 18.36 6.20
N TYR A 52 4.15 18.26 6.84
CA TYR A 52 4.36 18.47 8.26
C TYR A 52 5.66 19.27 8.51
N PRO A 53 5.65 20.58 8.22
CA PRO A 53 6.84 21.44 8.38
C PRO A 53 7.34 21.54 9.82
N GLN A 54 6.50 21.19 10.80
CA GLN A 54 6.84 21.16 12.22
C GLN A 54 7.67 19.94 12.65
N ILE A 55 7.83 18.92 11.80
CA ILE A 55 8.65 17.75 12.12
C ILE A 55 10.12 18.15 12.15
N GLU A 56 10.79 17.85 13.26
CA GLU A 56 12.23 18.07 13.43
C GLU A 56 13.02 16.98 12.70
N GLN A 57 13.70 17.36 11.61
CA GLN A 57 14.47 16.42 10.77
C GLN A 57 15.93 16.36 11.24
N MET A 58 16.32 15.22 11.80
CA MET A 58 17.63 15.02 12.44
C MET A 58 18.67 14.34 11.54
N GLY A 59 18.25 13.77 10.40
CA GLY A 59 19.15 13.13 9.45
C GLY A 59 19.53 11.70 9.82
N ASP A 60 20.83 11.41 9.85
CA ASP A 60 21.38 10.07 10.03
C ASP A 60 21.22 9.56 11.47
N VAL A 61 20.62 8.38 11.61
CA VAL A 61 20.37 7.72 12.89
C VAL A 61 21.65 7.18 13.55
N THR A 62 22.70 6.94 12.77
CA THR A 62 23.93 6.27 13.25
C THR A 62 24.72 7.16 14.22
N THR A 63 24.72 8.47 13.97
CA THR A 63 25.42 9.50 14.75
C THR A 63 24.56 10.14 15.84
N ALA A 64 23.32 9.67 16.01
CA ALA A 64 22.36 10.25 16.94
C ALA A 64 22.70 9.97 18.41
N ASP A 65 22.61 11.01 19.25
CA ASP A 65 22.50 10.91 20.71
C ASP A 65 21.00 10.89 21.09
N PHE A 66 20.49 9.74 21.56
CA PHE A 66 19.07 9.63 21.91
C PHE A 66 18.77 10.00 23.36
N THR A 67 19.80 10.26 24.20
CA THR A 67 19.62 10.61 25.60
C THR A 67 18.93 11.96 25.79
N GLN A 68 19.00 12.84 24.78
CA GLN A 68 18.28 14.11 24.74
C GLN A 68 16.74 13.95 24.63
N TYR A 69 16.25 12.76 24.28
CA TYR A 69 14.82 12.46 24.13
C TYR A 69 14.25 11.73 25.36
N LYS A 70 14.92 11.81 26.51
CA LYS A 70 14.41 11.25 27.77
C LYS A 70 13.01 11.79 28.09
N GLY A 71 12.08 10.86 28.35
CA GLY A 71 10.69 11.20 28.67
C GLY A 71 9.81 11.43 27.43
N PHE A 72 10.25 11.04 26.24
CA PHE A 72 9.37 10.90 25.09
C PHE A 72 8.36 9.77 25.32
N ASP A 73 7.19 9.86 24.71
CA ASP A 73 6.09 8.93 24.98
C ASP A 73 6.14 7.71 24.05
N LEU A 74 6.53 7.92 22.79
CA LEU A 74 6.40 6.94 21.73
C LEU A 74 7.63 6.92 20.82
N LEU A 75 8.27 5.75 20.71
CA LEU A 75 9.30 5.46 19.71
C LEU A 75 8.72 4.62 18.57
N ILE A 76 8.83 5.08 17.33
CA ILE A 76 8.38 4.32 16.16
C ILE A 76 9.50 4.16 15.14
N GLY A 77 9.48 3.06 14.40
CA GLY A 77 10.42 2.90 13.30
C GLY A 77 10.34 1.58 12.57
N GLY A 78 10.82 1.56 11.34
CA GLY A 78 10.90 0.36 10.51
C GLY A 78 12.23 0.34 9.78
N SER A 79 13.20 -0.42 10.30
CA SER A 79 14.54 -0.44 9.70
C SER A 79 14.48 -1.00 8.26
N PRO A 80 15.42 -0.60 7.37
CA PRO A 80 15.40 -0.99 5.97
C PRO A 80 15.26 -2.50 5.75
N CYS A 81 14.10 -2.93 5.26
CA CYS A 81 13.78 -4.33 5.07
C CYS A 81 14.53 -4.97 3.87
N THR A 82 15.29 -4.18 3.12
CA THR A 82 15.99 -4.57 1.88
C THR A 82 17.00 -5.69 2.13
N TYR A 83 17.65 -5.71 3.30
CA TYR A 83 18.64 -6.73 3.67
C TYR A 83 18.01 -8.10 3.95
N TRP A 84 16.77 -8.12 4.43
CA TRP A 84 16.09 -9.31 4.96
C TRP A 84 14.96 -9.84 4.07
N SER A 85 14.52 -9.06 3.09
CA SER A 85 13.44 -9.45 2.18
C SER A 85 13.82 -10.67 1.33
N ILE A 86 12.88 -11.61 1.17
CA ILE A 86 13.06 -12.77 0.26
C ILE A 86 13.26 -12.36 -1.21
N ALA A 87 12.89 -11.12 -1.57
CA ALA A 87 13.10 -10.60 -2.91
C ALA A 87 14.58 -10.26 -3.21
N LYS A 88 15.44 -10.17 -2.20
CA LYS A 88 16.88 -9.92 -2.38
C LYS A 88 17.64 -11.23 -2.60
N LYS A 89 18.43 -11.30 -3.68
CA LYS A 89 19.42 -12.37 -3.88
C LYS A 89 20.55 -12.19 -2.84
N GLY A 90 20.93 -13.27 -2.15
CA GLY A 90 21.92 -13.19 -1.07
C GLY A 90 21.46 -12.34 0.11
N ARG A 91 20.17 -12.45 0.49
CA ARG A 91 19.63 -11.83 1.70
C ARG A 91 20.38 -12.29 2.96
N GLU A 92 20.43 -11.43 3.96
CA GLU A 92 20.95 -11.82 5.27
C GLU A 92 20.00 -12.83 5.92
N ILE A 93 20.58 -13.82 6.59
CA ILE A 93 19.86 -14.85 7.35
C ILE A 93 20.25 -14.85 8.83
N THR A 94 21.34 -14.18 9.17
CA THR A 94 21.79 -13.89 10.54
C THR A 94 21.71 -12.38 10.81
N PRO A 95 21.66 -11.94 12.07
CA PRO A 95 21.54 -10.53 12.43
C PRO A 95 22.86 -9.73 12.37
N ASP A 96 23.99 -10.35 12.02
CA ASP A 96 25.32 -9.72 12.09
C ASP A 96 25.56 -8.67 10.97
N GLY A 97 24.68 -8.66 9.97
CA GLY A 97 24.77 -7.77 8.82
C GLY A 97 24.29 -6.34 9.09
N VAL A 98 24.27 -5.54 8.02
CA VAL A 98 23.91 -4.12 8.09
C VAL A 98 22.47 -3.93 8.55
N GLY A 99 21.57 -4.85 8.18
CA GLY A 99 20.18 -4.80 8.64
C GLY A 99 20.09 -4.88 10.17
N GLY A 100 20.87 -5.75 10.79
CA GLY A 100 20.87 -5.91 12.25
C GLY A 100 21.53 -4.73 12.95
N GLN A 101 22.60 -4.17 12.38
CA GLN A 101 23.22 -2.94 12.89
C GLN A 101 22.22 -1.77 12.91
N LEU A 102 21.46 -1.56 11.82
CA LEU A 102 20.41 -0.53 11.76
C LEU A 102 19.28 -0.79 12.77
N PHE A 103 18.87 -2.04 12.95
CA PHE A 103 17.92 -2.39 14.00
C PHE A 103 18.46 -2.11 15.41
N MET A 104 19.74 -2.36 15.67
CA MET A 104 20.33 -2.06 16.99
C MET A 104 20.33 -0.56 17.30
N HIS A 105 20.32 0.33 16.31
CA HIS A 105 20.08 1.76 16.56
C HIS A 105 18.66 2.04 17.08
N PHE A 106 17.66 1.27 16.66
CA PHE A 106 16.32 1.34 17.24
C PHE A 106 16.32 0.87 18.70
N VAL A 107 17.01 -0.24 19.00
CA VAL A 107 17.16 -0.73 20.38
C VAL A 107 17.90 0.28 21.25
N ARG A 108 18.94 0.93 20.71
CA ARG A 108 19.69 2.02 21.37
C ARG A 108 18.75 3.18 21.69
N ALA A 109 17.99 3.65 20.70
CA ALA A 109 17.02 4.73 20.89
C ALA A 109 15.99 4.41 21.96
N LEU A 110 15.45 3.18 21.98
CA LEU A 110 14.49 2.74 23.00
C LEU A 110 15.08 2.82 24.42
N LYS A 111 16.29 2.29 24.60
CA LYS A 111 16.98 2.26 25.90
C LYS A 111 17.39 3.66 26.38
N GLU A 112 17.94 4.48 25.50
CA GLU A 112 18.49 5.80 25.84
C GLU A 112 17.41 6.86 26.06
N SER A 113 16.35 6.86 25.23
CA SER A 113 15.21 7.78 25.38
C SER A 113 14.23 7.34 26.49
N GLY A 114 14.19 6.05 26.80
CA GLY A 114 13.24 5.51 27.79
C GLY A 114 11.78 5.71 27.38
N CYS A 115 11.47 5.70 26.08
CA CYS A 115 10.11 5.88 25.59
C CYS A 115 9.12 4.91 26.24
N LYS A 116 7.94 5.41 26.65
CA LYS A 116 6.89 4.59 27.31
C LYS A 116 6.40 3.48 26.39
N TYR A 117 6.10 3.83 25.14
CA TYR A 117 5.65 2.89 24.13
C TYR A 117 6.62 2.82 22.96
N PHE A 118 6.65 1.69 22.27
CA PHE A 118 7.33 1.58 20.99
C PHE A 118 6.53 0.78 19.96
N LEU A 119 6.77 1.06 18.68
CA LEU A 119 6.30 0.27 17.55
C LEU A 119 7.42 0.08 16.54
N TYR A 120 7.84 -1.16 16.36
CA TYR A 120 8.82 -1.55 15.36
C TYR A 120 8.17 -2.39 14.25
N GLU A 121 8.32 -1.99 13.00
CA GLU A 121 7.75 -2.69 11.83
C GLU A 121 8.84 -3.31 10.97
N ASN A 122 8.58 -4.51 10.45
CA ASN A 122 9.38 -5.06 9.36
C ASN A 122 8.61 -6.12 8.54
N ASN A 123 9.21 -6.57 7.43
CA ASN A 123 8.58 -7.49 6.48
C ASN A 123 8.27 -8.87 7.09
N TYR A 124 7.17 -9.50 6.68
CA TYR A 124 6.81 -10.82 7.21
C TYR A 124 7.80 -11.94 6.81
N SER A 125 8.56 -11.77 5.72
CA SER A 125 9.44 -12.78 5.14
C SER A 125 10.85 -12.85 5.76
N ILE A 126 11.12 -12.07 6.80
CA ILE A 126 12.41 -12.07 7.53
C ILE A 126 12.74 -13.49 8.02
N HIS A 127 14.02 -13.82 8.07
CA HIS A 127 14.47 -15.14 8.49
C HIS A 127 14.05 -15.40 9.94
N LYS A 128 13.73 -16.65 10.27
CA LYS A 128 13.27 -17.03 11.62
C LYS A 128 14.26 -16.59 12.71
N ASP A 129 15.56 -16.71 12.45
CA ASP A 129 16.59 -16.39 13.43
C ASP A 129 16.69 -14.88 13.67
N ILE A 130 16.54 -14.07 12.60
CA ILE A 130 16.47 -12.61 12.73
C ILE A 130 15.19 -12.18 13.44
N LYS A 131 14.05 -12.85 13.19
CA LYS A 131 12.81 -12.58 13.95
C LYS A 131 12.98 -12.88 15.43
N ALA A 132 13.57 -14.03 15.76
CA ALA A 132 13.86 -14.42 17.13
C ALA A 132 14.79 -13.40 17.81
N PHE A 133 15.84 -12.96 17.11
CA PHE A 133 16.73 -11.90 17.58
C PHE A 133 16.00 -10.58 17.84
N ILE A 134 15.11 -10.14 16.94
CA ILE A 134 14.31 -8.92 17.16
C ILE A 134 13.42 -9.09 18.39
N SER A 135 12.73 -10.23 18.52
CA SER A 135 11.86 -10.52 19.66
C SER A 135 12.65 -10.55 20.98
N GLU A 136 13.84 -11.13 20.99
CA GLU A 136 14.74 -11.16 22.15
C GLU A 136 15.17 -9.74 22.57
N GLN A 137 15.62 -8.92 21.61
CA GLN A 137 16.10 -7.55 21.92
C GLN A 137 14.98 -6.60 22.35
N LEU A 138 13.75 -6.78 21.85
CA LEU A 138 12.59 -5.96 22.20
C LEU A 138 11.74 -6.54 23.34
N GLY A 139 11.97 -7.80 23.73
CA GLY A 139 11.24 -8.50 24.80
C GLY A 139 9.78 -8.82 24.47
N VAL A 140 9.38 -8.80 23.19
CA VAL A 140 7.99 -9.04 22.76
C VAL A 140 7.96 -9.84 21.45
N GLU A 141 6.89 -10.59 21.21
CA GLU A 141 6.69 -11.30 19.94
C GLU A 141 5.96 -10.44 18.89
N PRO A 142 6.17 -10.68 17.58
CA PRO A 142 5.55 -9.90 16.54
C PRO A 142 4.08 -10.25 16.35
N ILE A 143 3.27 -9.21 16.13
CA ILE A 143 1.93 -9.31 15.60
C ILE A 143 2.02 -9.26 14.07
N MET A 144 1.54 -10.30 13.38
CA MET A 144 1.44 -10.28 11.92
C MET A 144 0.11 -9.69 11.50
N ILE A 145 0.12 -8.56 10.80
CA ILE A 145 -1.09 -7.94 10.23
C ILE A 145 -0.96 -7.90 8.71
N ASN A 146 -2.03 -8.32 8.02
CA ASN A 146 -2.14 -8.17 6.59
C ASN A 146 -2.93 -6.90 6.26
N SER A 147 -2.31 -6.00 5.49
CA SER A 147 -2.92 -4.75 5.05
C SER A 147 -4.20 -4.96 4.23
N ALA A 148 -4.42 -6.18 3.71
CA ALA A 148 -5.64 -6.54 3.00
C ALA A 148 -6.91 -6.36 3.85
N LEU A 149 -6.79 -6.32 5.18
CA LEU A 149 -7.93 -6.04 6.06
C LEU A 149 -8.38 -4.57 5.99
N VAL A 150 -7.47 -3.63 5.71
CA VAL A 150 -7.79 -2.19 5.75
C VAL A 150 -7.53 -1.47 4.42
N SER A 151 -6.98 -2.17 3.44
CA SER A 151 -6.62 -1.66 2.12
C SER A 151 -6.90 -2.70 1.04
N ALA A 152 -6.82 -2.27 -0.22
CA ALA A 152 -6.86 -3.13 -1.40
C ALA A 152 -5.56 -3.93 -1.63
N GLN A 153 -4.65 -4.03 -0.65
CA GLN A 153 -3.31 -4.61 -0.85
C GLN A 153 -3.02 -5.86 -0.02
N GLN A 154 -2.43 -6.89 -0.63
CA GLN A 154 -1.81 -8.01 0.07
C GLN A 154 -0.40 -7.65 0.53
N ARG A 155 -0.29 -7.16 1.77
CA ARG A 155 0.96 -6.74 2.39
C ARG A 155 0.97 -7.21 3.85
N LYS A 156 1.61 -8.36 4.06
CA LYS A 156 1.87 -8.94 5.39
C LYS A 156 3.12 -8.31 5.99
N ARG A 157 3.01 -7.81 7.22
CA ARG A 157 4.10 -7.23 8.03
C ARG A 157 4.05 -7.75 9.45
N CYS A 158 5.21 -7.76 10.09
CA CYS A 158 5.38 -8.06 11.50
C CYS A 158 5.56 -6.75 12.26
N TYR A 159 4.84 -6.60 13.36
CA TYR A 159 4.86 -5.45 14.24
C TYR A 159 5.24 -5.90 15.65
N TRP A 160 6.36 -5.41 16.16
CA TRP A 160 6.78 -5.61 17.54
C TRP A 160 6.44 -4.36 18.33
N THR A 161 5.71 -4.52 19.43
CA THR A 161 5.25 -3.38 20.23
C THR A 161 4.91 -3.81 21.64
N ASN A 162 5.10 -2.91 22.60
CA ASN A 162 4.61 -3.04 23.98
C ASN A 162 3.25 -2.36 24.19
N ILE A 163 2.60 -1.84 23.13
CA ILE A 163 1.24 -1.31 23.21
C ILE A 163 0.30 -2.48 23.55
N PRO A 164 -0.47 -2.39 24.65
CA PRO A 164 -1.23 -3.53 25.16
C PRO A 164 -2.44 -3.85 24.28
N ASN A 165 -2.86 -5.11 24.28
CA ASN A 165 -4.15 -5.56 23.73
C ASN A 165 -4.38 -5.28 22.23
N VAL A 166 -3.32 -5.08 21.43
CA VAL A 166 -3.45 -4.85 19.99
C VAL A 166 -4.07 -6.10 19.32
N GLN A 167 -5.29 -5.93 18.78
CA GLN A 167 -5.99 -6.98 18.04
C GLN A 167 -5.88 -6.80 16.52
N GLN A 168 -6.29 -7.81 15.76
CA GLN A 168 -6.41 -7.69 14.30
C GLN A 168 -7.46 -6.65 13.91
N PRO A 169 -7.20 -5.80 12.89
CA PRO A 169 -8.21 -4.89 12.38
C PRO A 169 -9.36 -5.65 11.70
N LYS A 170 -10.57 -5.08 11.77
CA LYS A 170 -11.73 -5.60 11.03
C LYS A 170 -11.53 -5.41 9.52
N ASP A 171 -11.94 -6.40 8.74
CA ASP A 171 -11.87 -6.32 7.27
C ASP A 171 -12.86 -5.26 6.72
N LYS A 172 -12.31 -4.21 6.11
CA LYS A 172 -13.06 -3.14 5.42
C LYS A 172 -13.58 -3.56 4.04
N ARG A 173 -13.18 -4.73 3.53
CA ARG A 173 -13.63 -5.31 2.24
C ARG A 173 -13.30 -4.46 1.01
N ILE A 174 -12.26 -3.63 1.09
CA ILE A 174 -11.82 -2.72 0.01
C ILE A 174 -11.12 -3.53 -1.08
N LEU A 175 -11.54 -3.41 -2.33
CA LEU A 175 -10.93 -4.07 -3.49
C LEU A 175 -10.11 -3.07 -4.31
N LEU A 176 -9.29 -3.59 -5.24
CA LEU A 176 -8.44 -2.72 -6.06
C LEU A 176 -9.29 -1.75 -6.91
N LYS A 177 -10.41 -2.22 -7.47
CA LYS A 177 -11.35 -1.36 -8.21
C LYS A 177 -11.84 -0.15 -7.40
N ASP A 178 -11.91 -0.24 -6.07
CA ASP A 178 -12.49 0.80 -5.21
C ASP A 178 -11.52 1.97 -4.98
N ILE A 179 -10.24 1.82 -5.37
CA ILE A 179 -9.21 2.84 -5.17
C ILE A 179 -8.66 3.43 -6.49
N LEU A 180 -9.15 2.95 -7.64
CA LEU A 180 -8.72 3.42 -8.96
C LEU A 180 -9.17 4.87 -9.22
N GLU A 181 -8.35 5.63 -9.95
CA GLU A 181 -8.73 6.97 -10.42
C GLU A 181 -9.63 6.90 -11.65
N SER A 182 -10.58 7.84 -11.73
CA SER A 182 -11.38 8.11 -12.92
C SER A 182 -10.77 9.23 -13.76
N GLY A 183 -11.15 9.33 -15.05
CA GLY A 183 -10.96 10.57 -15.83
C GLY A 183 -9.55 10.92 -16.30
N ILE A 184 -8.58 10.00 -16.28
CA ILE A 184 -7.18 10.29 -16.63
C ILE A 184 -7.07 10.82 -18.10
N PRO A 185 -6.45 12.00 -18.37
CA PRO A 185 -6.36 12.66 -19.69
C PRO A 185 -5.33 12.03 -20.65
N TRP A 186 -5.49 12.26 -21.98
CA TRP A 186 -4.74 11.55 -23.06
C TRP A 186 -3.27 11.98 -23.18
N GLN A 187 -2.95 13.25 -22.94
CA GLN A 187 -1.59 13.80 -22.99
C GLN A 187 -1.31 14.61 -21.71
N GLU A 188 -0.04 14.72 -21.30
CA GLU A 188 0.38 15.51 -20.12
C GLU A 188 0.11 17.03 -20.24
N LYS A 189 -0.21 17.52 -21.44
CA LYS A 189 -0.59 18.91 -21.69
C LYS A 189 -1.94 18.97 -22.42
N SER A 190 -3.02 19.29 -21.71
CA SER A 190 -4.27 19.72 -22.34
C SER A 190 -4.30 21.25 -22.43
N TYR A 191 -3.96 21.80 -23.59
CA TYR A 191 -4.31 23.18 -23.92
C TYR A 191 -5.79 23.21 -24.33
N ALA A 192 -6.60 23.93 -23.55
CA ALA A 192 -8.02 24.25 -23.72
C ALA A 192 -9.07 23.19 -23.29
N TYR A 193 -9.85 23.57 -22.26
CA TYR A 193 -11.20 23.08 -22.02
C TYR A 193 -12.17 23.91 -22.88
N THR A 194 -13.06 23.26 -23.63
CA THR A 194 -14.18 23.95 -24.29
C THR A 194 -15.49 23.28 -23.93
N THR A 195 -16.47 24.07 -23.50
CA THR A 195 -17.74 23.66 -22.90
C THR A 195 -18.84 23.26 -23.90
N ARG A 196 -18.52 23.07 -25.19
CA ARG A 196 -19.49 22.62 -26.21
C ARG A 196 -18.85 21.65 -27.20
N CYS A 197 -19.38 20.42 -27.24
CA CYS A 197 -19.09 19.45 -28.29
C CYS A 197 -20.40 19.00 -28.94
N GLN A 198 -20.84 19.67 -30.01
CA GLN A 198 -21.77 19.05 -30.95
C GLN A 198 -20.94 18.10 -31.84
N ALA A 199 -21.37 16.84 -31.95
CA ALA A 199 -20.82 15.82 -32.86
C ALA A 199 -19.43 15.22 -32.55
N ALA A 200 -19.01 15.13 -31.28
CA ALA A 200 -17.87 14.29 -30.89
C ALA A 200 -18.35 12.88 -30.53
N ILE A 201 -18.36 11.97 -31.51
CA ILE A 201 -18.63 10.54 -31.30
C ILE A 201 -17.30 9.80 -31.09
N PHE A 202 -17.23 8.87 -30.15
CA PHE A 202 -15.99 8.19 -29.73
C PHE A 202 -15.15 7.63 -30.89
N LYS A 203 -15.83 7.05 -31.89
CA LYS A 203 -15.21 6.51 -33.10
C LYS A 203 -14.48 7.56 -33.94
N ASP A 204 -15.03 8.78 -34.06
CA ASP A 204 -14.40 9.88 -34.79
C ASP A 204 -13.14 10.39 -34.11
N THR A 205 -13.10 10.37 -32.76
CA THR A 205 -11.91 10.74 -31.98
C THR A 205 -10.76 9.75 -32.20
N LEU A 206 -11.07 8.46 -32.28
CA LEU A 206 -10.09 7.39 -32.55
C LEU A 206 -9.53 7.45 -33.98
N GLU A 207 -10.37 7.75 -34.97
CA GLU A 207 -9.98 7.78 -36.39
C GLU A 207 -9.28 9.09 -36.79
N LYS A 208 -9.68 10.23 -36.23
CA LYS A 208 -9.25 11.57 -36.69
C LYS A 208 -8.29 12.27 -35.72
N HIS A 209 -7.96 11.67 -34.59
CA HIS A 209 -7.09 12.24 -33.55
C HIS A 209 -7.49 13.67 -33.11
N ARG A 210 -8.79 13.98 -33.12
CA ARG A 210 -9.32 15.32 -32.84
C ARG A 210 -9.93 15.37 -31.43
N HIS A 211 -9.46 16.33 -30.62
CA HIS A 211 -9.96 16.73 -29.28
C HIS A 211 -9.67 15.74 -28.12
N THR A 212 -9.50 16.26 -26.89
CA THR A 212 -9.22 15.48 -25.66
C THR A 212 -10.48 15.37 -24.80
N MET A 213 -10.88 14.16 -24.39
CA MET A 213 -12.03 13.92 -23.49
C MET A 213 -11.60 13.41 -22.10
N VAL A 214 -12.37 13.82 -21.07
CA VAL A 214 -12.30 13.40 -19.65
C VAL A 214 -13.57 12.62 -19.33
N ALA A 215 -13.47 11.48 -18.65
CA ALA A 215 -14.61 10.57 -18.41
C ALA A 215 -14.75 10.15 -16.94
N GLU A 216 -15.98 10.12 -16.44
CA GLU A 216 -16.35 9.64 -15.10
C GLU A 216 -16.79 8.18 -15.15
N PRO A 217 -16.59 7.38 -14.08
CA PRO A 217 -17.08 6.03 -14.03
C PRO A 217 -18.55 6.04 -13.58
N PHE A 218 -19.39 5.33 -14.30
CA PHE A 218 -20.80 5.15 -13.95
C PHE A 218 -21.13 3.65 -13.84
N ILE A 219 -21.92 3.29 -12.84
CA ILE A 219 -22.37 1.91 -12.63
C ILE A 219 -23.55 1.64 -13.56
N TYR A 220 -23.31 0.94 -14.68
CA TYR A 220 -24.39 0.44 -15.53
C TYR A 220 -24.89 -0.93 -15.04
N GLN A 221 -26.11 -0.98 -14.52
CA GLN A 221 -26.79 -2.22 -14.16
C GLN A 221 -27.77 -2.59 -15.28
N ARG A 222 -27.50 -3.65 -16.05
CA ARG A 222 -28.52 -4.23 -16.94
C ARG A 222 -29.50 -5.07 -16.10
N PRO A 223 -30.82 -4.84 -16.21
CA PRO A 223 -31.79 -5.77 -15.66
C PRO A 223 -31.86 -6.99 -16.59
N HIS A 224 -31.70 -8.19 -16.04
CA HIS A 224 -32.58 -9.36 -16.24
C HIS A 224 -31.97 -10.61 -15.60
N GLY A 225 -32.72 -11.24 -14.69
CA GLY A 225 -32.46 -12.59 -14.17
C GLY A 225 -31.98 -12.64 -12.72
N PHE A 226 -32.77 -13.31 -11.87
CA PHE A 226 -32.63 -13.35 -10.41
C PHE A 226 -31.24 -13.82 -9.94
N ASN A 227 -30.45 -12.88 -9.40
CA ASN A 227 -29.62 -13.09 -8.21
C ASN A 227 -29.54 -11.76 -7.45
N LYS A 228 -30.10 -11.72 -6.23
CA LYS A 228 -29.86 -10.59 -5.32
C LYS A 228 -28.39 -10.61 -4.88
N GLY A 229 -27.60 -9.72 -5.47
CA GLY A 229 -26.45 -9.07 -4.81
C GLY A 229 -25.13 -9.83 -4.65
N GLY A 230 -24.92 -10.97 -5.29
CA GLY A 230 -23.66 -11.72 -5.16
C GLY A 230 -22.87 -11.84 -6.46
N ILE A 231 -21.61 -11.36 -6.48
CA ILE A 231 -20.63 -11.78 -7.48
C ILE A 231 -20.31 -13.26 -7.20
N LYS A 232 -20.75 -14.17 -8.07
CA LYS A 232 -20.33 -15.58 -8.02
C LYS A 232 -18.90 -15.69 -8.56
N ILE A 233 -17.92 -15.60 -7.67
CA ILE A 233 -16.51 -15.88 -8.00
C ILE A 233 -16.32 -17.41 -8.00
N LYS A 234 -16.09 -18.01 -9.17
CA LYS A 234 -15.73 -19.44 -9.32
C LYS A 234 -14.27 -19.70 -8.90
N SER A 235 -13.91 -19.41 -7.65
CA SER A 235 -12.63 -19.84 -7.07
C SER A 235 -12.80 -20.30 -5.62
N LYS A 236 -13.76 -21.22 -5.45
CA LYS A 236 -13.86 -22.34 -4.50
C LYS A 236 -15.35 -22.67 -4.37
N MET A 237 -15.76 -23.89 -4.71
CA MET A 237 -17.10 -24.37 -4.38
C MET A 237 -17.21 -24.51 -2.85
N PRO A 238 -18.33 -24.14 -2.21
CA PRO A 238 -18.62 -24.66 -0.89
C PRO A 238 -18.83 -26.17 -1.00
N THR A 239 -18.36 -26.93 -0.02
CA THR A 239 -18.82 -28.31 0.16
C THR A 239 -20.34 -28.26 0.32
N VAL A 240 -21.06 -29.04 -0.49
CA VAL A 240 -22.49 -29.27 -0.28
C VAL A 240 -22.62 -30.10 0.98
N THR A 241 -23.10 -29.51 2.07
CA THR A 241 -23.51 -30.26 3.27
C THR A 241 -25.00 -30.09 3.47
N ALA A 242 -25.69 -31.22 3.58
CA ALA A 242 -27.15 -31.32 3.71
C ALA A 242 -27.70 -30.92 5.10
N THR A 243 -26.97 -30.13 5.87
CA THR A 243 -27.38 -29.71 7.22
C THR A 243 -27.04 -28.23 7.43
N GLY A 244 -28.07 -27.44 7.78
CA GLY A 244 -28.07 -25.97 7.81
C GLY A 244 -27.24 -25.33 8.91
N SER A 245 -25.92 -25.45 8.84
CA SER A 245 -24.99 -24.74 9.72
C SER A 245 -24.30 -23.61 8.95
N PHE A 246 -24.90 -22.42 8.96
CA PHE A 246 -24.25 -21.21 8.44
C PHE A 246 -23.10 -20.81 9.36
N ILE A 247 -21.86 -21.01 8.92
CA ILE A 247 -20.67 -20.40 9.52
C ILE A 247 -20.24 -19.25 8.59
N HIS A 248 -20.18 -18.03 9.13
CA HIS A 248 -19.66 -16.85 8.42
C HIS A 248 -18.17 -17.01 8.13
N ASN A 249 -17.82 -17.57 6.97
CA ASN A 249 -16.43 -17.61 6.49
C ASN A 249 -16.10 -16.29 5.80
N ASN A 250 -15.45 -15.36 6.51
CA ASN A 250 -14.90 -14.14 5.91
C ASN A 250 -13.60 -14.49 5.14
N TYR A 251 -13.61 -14.35 3.82
CA TYR A 251 -12.44 -14.62 2.99
C TYR A 251 -11.64 -13.35 2.71
N ILE A 252 -10.36 -13.35 3.09
CA ILE A 252 -9.38 -12.44 2.52
C ILE A 252 -9.23 -12.79 1.04
N ILE A 253 -9.60 -11.87 0.15
CA ILE A 253 -9.48 -12.08 -1.30
C ILE A 253 -7.99 -11.99 -1.67
N GLU A 254 -7.44 -13.03 -2.29
CA GLU A 254 -6.05 -13.08 -2.76
C GLU A 254 -5.88 -12.27 -4.07
N PRO A 255 -4.64 -11.92 -4.50
CA PRO A 255 -4.43 -11.31 -5.79
C PRO A 255 -4.83 -12.31 -6.88
N ILE A 256 -5.80 -11.94 -7.71
CA ILE A 256 -6.29 -12.80 -8.78
C ILE A 256 -5.36 -12.61 -9.97
N ARG A 257 -4.39 -13.52 -10.13
CA ARG A 257 -3.51 -13.53 -11.30
C ARG A 257 -4.29 -14.03 -12.50
N ILE A 258 -4.30 -13.25 -13.57
CA ILE A 258 -5.04 -13.53 -14.81
C ILE A 258 -4.11 -13.77 -16.00
N GLY A 259 -2.81 -13.48 -15.84
CA GLY A 259 -1.85 -13.72 -16.91
C GLY A 259 -0.41 -13.38 -16.54
N GLN A 260 0.45 -13.47 -17.56
CA GLN A 260 1.84 -13.04 -17.52
C GLN A 260 2.32 -12.63 -18.92
N TYR A 261 3.35 -11.80 -18.98
CA TYR A 261 4.12 -11.55 -20.20
C TYR A 261 5.57 -12.04 -20.01
N GLY A 262 6.23 -12.51 -21.08
CA GLY A 262 7.59 -13.06 -20.99
C GLY A 262 7.72 -14.22 -20.01
N ASN A 263 8.80 -14.26 -19.24
CA ASN A 263 9.17 -15.39 -18.36
C ASN A 263 8.41 -15.44 -17.03
N GLY A 264 7.46 -14.53 -16.78
CA GLY A 264 6.62 -14.58 -15.57
C GLY A 264 7.30 -14.11 -14.28
N GLY A 265 8.37 -13.33 -14.38
CA GLY A 265 9.03 -12.67 -13.25
C GLY A 265 8.10 -11.71 -12.50
N GLN A 266 8.48 -11.25 -11.29
CA GLN A 266 7.61 -10.48 -10.38
C GLN A 266 6.93 -9.26 -11.04
N GLY A 267 7.67 -8.49 -11.86
CA GLY A 267 7.14 -7.34 -12.58
C GLY A 267 6.47 -7.67 -13.92
N GLN A 268 6.23 -8.94 -14.24
CA GLN A 268 5.64 -9.37 -15.52
C GLN A 268 4.31 -10.14 -15.35
N ARG A 269 3.76 -10.12 -14.13
CA ARG A 269 2.49 -10.78 -13.78
C ARG A 269 1.34 -9.79 -13.87
N ILE A 270 0.22 -10.23 -14.41
CA ILE A 270 -0.97 -9.41 -14.64
C ILE A 270 -2.07 -9.88 -13.68
N TYR A 271 -2.70 -8.93 -13.00
CA TYR A 271 -3.70 -9.17 -11.95
C TYR A 271 -5.04 -8.49 -12.26
N SER A 272 -6.14 -9.08 -11.78
CA SER A 272 -7.50 -8.54 -11.91
C SER A 272 -7.79 -7.50 -10.81
N PRO A 273 -8.53 -6.41 -11.14
CA PRO A 273 -8.94 -5.35 -10.20
C PRO A 273 -10.05 -5.80 -9.25
N TYR A 274 -10.68 -6.94 -9.51
CA TYR A 274 -11.66 -7.56 -8.62
C TYR A 274 -11.00 -8.38 -7.49
N GLY A 275 -9.66 -8.52 -7.52
CA GLY A 275 -8.86 -9.06 -6.43
C GLY A 275 -8.19 -7.97 -5.58
N LYS A 276 -7.28 -8.39 -4.70
CA LYS A 276 -6.35 -7.46 -4.04
C LYS A 276 -5.11 -7.20 -4.90
N SER A 277 -4.54 -6.00 -4.79
CA SER A 277 -3.22 -5.64 -5.30
C SER A 277 -2.11 -6.48 -4.65
N VAL A 278 -1.03 -6.71 -5.38
CA VAL A 278 0.21 -7.25 -4.78
C VAL A 278 0.92 -6.20 -3.92
N ALA A 279 1.85 -6.65 -3.07
CA ALA A 279 2.71 -5.75 -2.30
C ALA A 279 3.56 -4.86 -3.25
N LEU A 280 3.57 -3.55 -2.99
CA LEU A 280 4.44 -2.60 -3.68
C LEU A 280 5.91 -2.91 -3.34
N SER A 281 6.81 -2.68 -4.29
CA SER A 281 8.24 -2.88 -4.12
C SER A 281 8.99 -1.60 -4.47
N ALA A 282 9.77 -1.05 -3.54
CA ALA A 282 10.48 0.22 -3.78
C ALA A 282 11.57 0.11 -4.86
N ASN A 283 12.14 -1.08 -5.05
CA ASN A 283 13.23 -1.37 -5.98
C ASN A 283 12.81 -2.36 -7.09
N GLY A 284 11.50 -2.62 -7.27
CA GLY A 284 11.00 -3.60 -8.23
C GLY A 284 11.29 -3.21 -9.68
N GLY A 285 11.90 -4.13 -10.44
CA GLY A 285 12.17 -4.00 -11.88
C GLY A 285 11.09 -4.61 -12.79
N GLY A 286 11.26 -4.47 -14.11
CA GLY A 286 10.32 -4.99 -15.12
C GLY A 286 9.18 -4.04 -15.49
N GLN A 287 8.32 -4.45 -16.43
CA GLN A 287 7.26 -3.59 -17.00
C GLN A 287 6.16 -3.22 -16.01
N GLY A 288 5.90 -4.04 -14.99
CA GLY A 288 5.04 -3.75 -13.82
C GLY A 288 5.77 -3.07 -12.66
N ALA A 289 7.10 -2.99 -12.72
CA ALA A 289 8.00 -2.36 -11.76
C ALA A 289 7.49 -2.44 -10.30
N LYS A 290 7.40 -1.28 -9.65
CA LYS A 290 7.12 -1.10 -8.22
C LYS A 290 5.67 -1.40 -7.82
N THR A 291 4.74 -1.56 -8.78
CA THR A 291 3.29 -1.65 -8.54
C THR A 291 2.67 -3.00 -8.88
N GLY A 292 3.24 -3.74 -9.84
CA GLY A 292 2.54 -4.81 -10.57
C GLY A 292 1.78 -4.27 -11.79
N LEU A 293 1.28 -5.17 -12.64
CA LEU A 293 0.43 -4.87 -13.79
C LEU A 293 -1.00 -5.29 -13.51
N TYR A 294 -1.96 -4.42 -13.83
CA TYR A 294 -3.37 -4.64 -13.56
C TYR A 294 -4.20 -4.49 -14.83
N LEU A 295 -5.14 -5.41 -15.02
CA LEU A 295 -6.10 -5.38 -16.14
C LEU A 295 -7.32 -4.54 -15.76
N ILE A 296 -7.32 -3.27 -16.14
CA ILE A 296 -8.32 -2.30 -15.72
C ILE A 296 -9.40 -2.18 -16.79
N SER A 297 -10.67 -2.26 -16.35
CA SER A 297 -11.84 -2.09 -17.21
C SER A 297 -11.76 -0.75 -17.90
N ILE A 298 -12.00 -0.79 -19.20
CA ILE A 298 -12.09 0.37 -20.06
C ILE A 298 -13.56 0.47 -20.40
N ASP A 299 -14.22 1.50 -19.88
CA ASP A 299 -15.51 1.85 -20.47
C ASP A 299 -15.29 2.60 -21.80
N GLU A 300 -14.15 3.32 -22.00
CA GLU A 300 -13.58 3.76 -23.30
C GLU A 300 -12.04 4.01 -23.26
N THR A 301 -11.33 3.78 -24.40
CA THR A 301 -9.88 3.50 -24.56
C THR A 301 -8.91 4.32 -23.69
N PRO A 302 -7.96 3.68 -23.00
CA PRO A 302 -7.05 4.30 -22.07
C PRO A 302 -5.67 4.60 -22.66
N LYS A 303 -4.97 5.48 -21.95
CA LYS A 303 -4.00 6.42 -22.52
C LYS A 303 -2.56 6.07 -22.16
N LEU A 304 -2.14 4.88 -22.60
CA LEU A 304 -0.75 4.44 -22.67
C LEU A 304 -0.56 3.78 -24.05
N LYS A 305 0.68 3.64 -24.55
CA LYS A 305 0.96 2.64 -25.61
C LYS A 305 0.75 1.26 -24.98
N CYS A 306 -0.50 0.81 -24.93
CA CYS A 306 -0.86 -0.46 -24.32
C CYS A 306 -1.83 -1.20 -25.24
N LYS A 307 -1.65 -2.50 -25.28
CA LYS A 307 -2.52 -3.41 -26.02
C LYS A 307 -3.87 -3.42 -25.30
N ILE A 308 -4.95 -3.20 -26.06
CA ILE A 308 -6.32 -3.38 -25.58
C ILE A 308 -6.62 -4.87 -25.62
N TYR A 309 -7.27 -5.35 -24.57
CA TYR A 309 -7.67 -6.73 -24.39
C TYR A 309 -9.19 -6.78 -24.27
N THR A 310 -9.85 -7.32 -25.27
CA THR A 310 -11.30 -7.53 -25.23
C THR A 310 -11.61 -8.83 -24.53
N VAL A 311 -12.49 -8.79 -23.54
CA VAL A 311 -13.01 -9.96 -22.84
C VAL A 311 -14.37 -10.31 -23.42
N ASN A 312 -14.52 -11.56 -23.87
CA ASN A 312 -15.78 -12.12 -24.37
C ASN A 312 -16.08 -13.44 -23.66
N ASN A 313 -17.27 -13.58 -23.08
CA ASN A 313 -17.68 -14.72 -22.24
C ASN A 313 -16.65 -15.07 -21.15
N GLY A 314 -16.02 -14.04 -20.56
CA GLY A 314 -14.98 -14.21 -19.54
C GLY A 314 -13.63 -14.71 -20.05
N CYS A 315 -13.40 -14.78 -21.37
CA CYS A 315 -12.13 -15.13 -22.00
C CYS A 315 -11.45 -13.92 -22.65
N VAL A 316 -10.12 -13.86 -22.59
CA VAL A 316 -9.28 -12.88 -23.28
C VAL A 316 -8.29 -13.58 -24.21
N GLU A 317 -8.11 -13.07 -25.44
CA GLU A 317 -7.06 -13.56 -26.35
C GLU A 317 -5.78 -12.74 -26.22
N CYS A 318 -4.68 -13.42 -25.91
CA CYS A 318 -3.34 -12.84 -25.89
C CYS A 318 -2.39 -13.67 -26.76
N ASN A 319 -1.88 -13.07 -27.84
CA ASN A 319 -0.86 -13.67 -28.71
C ASN A 319 -1.26 -15.04 -29.27
N GLY A 320 -2.51 -15.17 -29.74
CA GLY A 320 -3.05 -16.41 -30.32
C GLY A 320 -3.40 -17.50 -29.30
N LYS A 321 -3.42 -17.18 -28.00
CA LYS A 321 -3.88 -18.08 -26.93
C LYS A 321 -5.03 -17.44 -26.16
N SER A 322 -6.08 -18.22 -25.91
CA SER A 322 -7.24 -17.81 -25.12
C SER A 322 -7.02 -18.13 -23.63
N TYR A 323 -7.35 -17.17 -22.77
CA TYR A 323 -7.23 -17.27 -21.32
C TYR A 323 -8.58 -16.94 -20.67
N PHE A 324 -9.12 -17.85 -19.86
CA PHE A 324 -10.31 -17.56 -19.07
C PHE A 324 -9.95 -16.71 -17.85
N ILE A 325 -10.49 -15.49 -17.75
CA ILE A 325 -10.14 -14.50 -16.73
C ILE A 325 -11.33 -14.01 -15.87
N ASN A 326 -12.54 -14.56 -16.09
CA ASN A 326 -13.74 -14.33 -15.26
C ASN A 326 -14.01 -12.83 -14.95
N LEU A 327 -13.84 -11.99 -15.97
CA LEU A 327 -14.22 -10.58 -15.97
C LEU A 327 -15.50 -10.39 -16.79
N PRO A 328 -16.29 -9.32 -16.51
CA PRO A 328 -17.37 -8.92 -17.40
C PRO A 328 -16.87 -8.70 -18.82
N ASP A 329 -17.74 -8.92 -19.80
CA ASP A 329 -17.41 -8.62 -21.20
C ASP A 329 -17.19 -7.12 -21.36
N GLY A 330 -16.14 -6.76 -22.09
CA GLY A 330 -15.70 -5.37 -22.24
C GLY A 330 -14.25 -5.27 -22.67
N ASP A 331 -13.80 -4.04 -22.92
CA ASP A 331 -12.41 -3.76 -23.23
C ASP A 331 -11.62 -3.49 -21.95
N TYR A 332 -10.36 -3.93 -21.93
CA TYR A 332 -9.49 -3.78 -20.77
C TYR A 332 -8.07 -3.40 -21.17
N ILE A 333 -7.37 -2.67 -20.30
CA ILE A 333 -5.94 -2.42 -20.46
C ILE A 333 -5.11 -2.94 -19.34
N ILE A 334 -3.86 -3.21 -19.70
CA ILE A 334 -2.83 -3.49 -18.72
C ILE A 334 -2.03 -2.22 -18.48
N ARG A 335 -2.13 -1.67 -17.26
CA ARG A 335 -1.27 -0.56 -16.81
C ARG A 335 -0.73 -0.76 -15.39
N LYS A 336 0.26 0.07 -15.04
CA LYS A 336 0.66 0.30 -13.65
C LYS A 336 -0.41 1.14 -12.95
N LEU A 337 -0.44 1.04 -11.62
CA LEU A 337 -1.18 2.01 -10.81
C LEU A 337 -0.56 3.39 -10.96
N THR A 338 -1.38 4.44 -10.90
CA THR A 338 -0.91 5.83 -10.82
C THR A 338 -0.27 6.09 -9.45
N PRO A 339 0.44 7.22 -9.27
CA PRO A 339 0.97 7.58 -7.96
C PRO A 339 -0.12 7.76 -6.90
N VAL A 340 -1.27 8.34 -7.25
CA VAL A 340 -2.41 8.55 -6.33
C VAL A 340 -3.04 7.21 -5.96
N GLU A 341 -3.24 6.31 -6.92
CA GLU A 341 -3.72 4.95 -6.62
C GLU A 341 -2.73 4.18 -5.72
N ALA A 342 -1.42 4.40 -5.88
CA ALA A 342 -0.42 3.83 -5.00
C ALA A 342 -0.43 4.45 -3.59
N GLU A 343 -0.70 5.75 -3.45
CA GLU A 343 -0.94 6.42 -2.17
C GLU A 343 -2.15 5.79 -1.46
N ARG A 344 -3.28 5.67 -2.17
CA ARG A 344 -4.50 5.01 -1.67
C ARG A 344 -4.26 3.56 -1.26
N LEU A 345 -3.38 2.82 -1.94
CA LEU A 345 -2.97 1.46 -1.49
C LEU A 345 -2.29 1.46 -0.12
N GLN A 346 -1.45 2.46 0.18
CA GLN A 346 -0.91 2.64 1.53
C GLN A 346 -1.86 3.40 2.45
N THR A 347 -3.09 3.63 2.01
CA THR A 347 -4.12 4.43 2.68
C THR A 347 -3.67 5.87 2.94
N LEU A 348 -2.71 6.43 2.20
CA LEU A 348 -2.31 7.83 2.34
C LEU A 348 -3.37 8.77 1.75
N PRO A 349 -3.41 10.05 2.16
CA PRO A 349 -4.18 11.08 1.47
C PRO A 349 -3.77 11.18 -0.01
N ASP A 350 -4.71 11.57 -0.87
CA ASP A 350 -4.42 11.82 -2.28
C ASP A 350 -3.40 12.97 -2.42
N ASN A 351 -2.45 12.81 -3.34
CA ASN A 351 -1.37 13.76 -3.62
C ASN A 351 -0.40 14.01 -2.46
N TYR A 352 -0.41 13.13 -1.46
CA TYR A 352 0.50 13.23 -0.31
C TYR A 352 1.98 13.30 -0.72
N THR A 353 2.38 12.55 -1.75
CA THR A 353 3.76 12.54 -2.27
C THR A 353 3.98 13.44 -3.49
N GLU A 354 3.03 14.31 -3.82
CA GLU A 354 3.21 15.29 -4.91
C GLU A 354 4.33 16.29 -4.58
N GLY A 355 5.13 16.67 -5.58
CA GLY A 355 6.29 17.58 -5.42
C GLY A 355 7.65 16.89 -5.64
N ILE A 356 7.63 15.58 -5.89
CA ILE A 356 8.77 14.78 -6.35
C ILE A 356 8.39 13.98 -7.61
N SER A 357 9.39 13.47 -8.32
CA SER A 357 9.15 12.69 -9.55
C SER A 357 8.39 11.39 -9.26
N ASN A 358 7.58 10.93 -10.22
CA ASN A 358 6.79 9.69 -10.08
C ASN A 358 7.65 8.48 -9.66
N THR A 359 8.88 8.37 -10.17
CA THR A 359 9.81 7.31 -9.77
C THR A 359 10.14 7.33 -8.27
N GLN A 360 10.31 8.52 -7.70
CA GLN A 360 10.55 8.70 -6.27
C GLN A 360 9.26 8.55 -5.46
N ARG A 361 8.11 9.04 -5.95
CA ARG A 361 6.80 8.78 -5.34
C ARG A 361 6.60 7.28 -5.07
N TYR A 362 6.72 6.45 -6.11
CA TYR A 362 6.59 4.99 -5.94
C TYR A 362 7.65 4.37 -5.01
N LYS A 363 8.87 4.93 -4.95
CA LYS A 363 9.92 4.46 -4.03
C LYS A 363 9.47 4.69 -2.59
N CYS A 364 9.12 5.93 -2.28
CA CYS A 364 8.68 6.37 -0.96
C CYS A 364 7.43 5.61 -0.51
N ILE A 365 6.40 5.53 -1.36
CA ILE A 365 5.15 4.79 -1.07
C ILE A 365 5.42 3.29 -0.86
N GLY A 366 6.31 2.68 -1.66
CA GLY A 366 6.64 1.26 -1.51
C GLY A 366 7.31 0.93 -0.17
N ASN A 367 8.18 1.82 0.29
CA ASN A 367 8.87 1.73 1.58
C ASN A 367 7.98 2.12 2.76
N GLY A 368 7.02 3.03 2.55
CA GLY A 368 6.12 3.51 3.59
C GLY A 368 5.22 2.43 4.21
N TRP A 369 4.54 2.83 5.28
CA TRP A 369 3.57 2.01 5.99
C TRP A 369 2.16 2.16 5.42
N THR A 370 1.36 1.11 5.60
CA THR A 370 -0.08 1.21 5.41
C THR A 370 -0.64 1.95 6.62
N VAL A 371 -0.95 3.23 6.45
CA VAL A 371 -1.29 4.16 7.54
C VAL A 371 -2.42 3.63 8.42
N ASP A 372 -3.49 3.07 7.83
CA ASP A 372 -4.63 2.55 8.59
C ASP A 372 -4.30 1.36 9.49
N VAL A 373 -3.25 0.58 9.18
CA VAL A 373 -2.76 -0.48 10.08
C VAL A 373 -2.12 0.14 11.30
N ILE A 374 -1.26 1.14 11.10
CA ILE A 374 -0.54 1.83 12.18
C ILE A 374 -1.53 2.62 13.05
N ALA A 375 -2.47 3.34 12.43
CA ALA A 375 -3.52 4.06 13.15
C ALA A 375 -4.39 3.11 13.97
N HIS A 376 -4.67 1.89 13.47
CA HIS A 376 -5.37 0.87 14.25
C HIS A 376 -4.58 0.42 15.48
N ILE A 377 -3.26 0.23 15.35
CA ILE A 377 -2.39 -0.10 16.50
C ILE A 377 -2.39 1.04 17.52
N PHE A 378 -2.30 2.30 17.06
CA PHE A 378 -2.27 3.47 17.94
C PHE A 378 -3.56 3.71 18.71
N LYS A 379 -4.71 3.19 18.28
CA LYS A 379 -5.97 3.25 19.07
C LYS A 379 -5.88 2.55 20.43
N TYR A 380 -4.88 1.70 20.63
CA TYR A 380 -4.64 1.00 21.89
C TYR A 380 -3.62 1.71 22.79
N LEU A 381 -3.10 2.87 22.36
CA LEU A 381 -2.32 3.72 23.25
C LEU A 381 -3.24 4.27 24.35
N GLU A 382 -2.75 4.26 25.58
CA GLU A 382 -3.41 4.96 26.68
C GLU A 382 -3.08 6.45 26.52
N VAL A 383 -4.07 7.23 26.09
CA VAL A 383 -4.00 8.69 25.96
C VAL A 383 -4.48 9.35 27.25
#